data_AF-A0A2G6HYP3-F1
#
_entry.id   AF-A0A2G6HYP3-F1
#
_cell.length_a   1.000
_cell.length_b   1.000
_cell.length_c   1.000
_cell.angle_alpha   90.00
_cell.angle_beta   90.00
_cell.angle_gamma   90.00
#
_symmetry.space_group_name_H-M   'P 1'
#
loop_
_entity.id
_entity.type
_entity.pdbx_description
1 polymer ?
#
loop_
_entity_poly.entity_id
_entity_poly.type
_entity_poly.pdbx_seq_one_letter_code
_entity_poly.pdbx_strand_id
1 'polypeptide(L)' 'MAEQLTVESFKEKVFDFTAEKEWKYKGTLPAIIDFYADWCGP' A
#
# COMPACT_ATOMS: atom_id res chain seq x y z
N MET A 1 -10.41 -10.04 -3.23
CA MET A 1 -10.42 -9.06 -4.34
C MET A 1 -9.34 -8.04 -4.06
N ALA A 2 -8.65 -7.54 -5.08
CA ALA A 2 -7.69 -6.46 -4.90
C ALA A 2 -8.42 -5.14 -4.60
N GLU A 3 -7.90 -4.36 -3.67
CA GLU A 3 -8.41 -3.03 -3.31
C GLU A 3 -7.45 -1.97 -3.86
N GLN A 4 -7.96 -0.96 -4.57
CA GLN A 4 -7.16 0.19 -4.99
C GLN A 4 -7.01 1.16 -3.82
N LEU A 5 -5.76 1.44 -3.43
CA LEU A 5 -5.47 2.30 -2.29
C LEU A 5 -5.08 3.71 -2.76
N THR A 6 -5.71 4.72 -2.15
CA THR A 6 -5.18 6.08 -2.14
C THR A 6 -3.99 6.19 -1.19
N VAL A 7 -3.20 7.26 -1.31
CA VAL A 7 -2.08 7.55 -0.39
C VAL A 7 -2.53 7.57 1.07
N GLU A 8 -3.71 8.15 1.35
CA GLU A 8 -4.28 8.20 2.70
C GLU A 8 -4.57 6.79 3.24
N SER A 9 -5.31 5.98 2.47
CA SER A 9 -5.63 4.60 2.87
C SER A 9 -4.39 3.71 3.01
N PHE A 10 -3.34 3.93 2.21
CA PHE A 10 -2.07 3.22 2.34
C PHE A 10 -1.37 3.56 3.66
N LYS A 11 -1.35 4.84 4.07
CA LYS A 11 -0.75 5.24 5.34
C LYS A 11 -1.48 4.65 6.54
N GLU A 12 -2.80 4.56 6.48
CA GLU A 12 -3.62 3.99 7.55
C GLU A 12 -3.50 2.46 7.65
N LYS A 13 -3.63 1.76 6.53
CA LYS A 13 -3.76 0.29 6.49
C LYS A 13 -2.43 -0.45 6.29
N VAL A 14 -1.43 0.19 5.67
CA VAL A 14 -0.18 -0.48 5.24
C VAL A 14 1.03 0.08 5.98
N PHE A 15 1.41 1.33 5.70
CA PHE A 15 2.61 1.94 6.27
C PHE A 15 2.59 3.47 6.13
N ASP A 16 2.80 4.19 7.24
CA ASP A 16 2.92 5.65 7.24
C ASP A 16 4.38 6.09 7.07
N PHE A 17 4.76 6.23 5.80
CA PHE A 17 6.10 6.67 5.39
C PHE A 17 6.40 8.15 5.71
N THR A 18 5.42 8.91 6.23
CA THR A 18 5.62 10.32 6.61
C THR A 18 5.98 10.48 8.08
N ALA A 19 5.49 9.55 8.92
CA ALA A 19 5.77 9.52 10.34
C ALA A 19 6.99 8.65 10.69
N GLU A 20 7.19 7.56 9.95
CA GLU A 20 8.18 6.53 10.26
C GLU A 20 9.21 6.43 9.13
N LYS A 21 10.51 6.36 9.49
CA LYS A 21 11.60 6.14 8.51
C LYS A 21 11.83 4.65 8.22
N GLU A 22 11.56 3.79 9.18
CA GLU A 22 11.71 2.35 9.06
C GLU A 22 10.39 1.70 8.69
N TRP A 23 10.44 0.70 7.81
CA TRP A 23 9.25 -0.01 7.36
C TRP A 23 8.58 -0.76 8.51
N LYS A 24 7.31 -0.41 8.79
CA LYS A 24 6.48 -1.06 9.80
C LYS A 24 5.09 -1.34 9.24
N TYR A 25 4.92 -2.55 8.73
CA TYR A 25 3.65 -3.00 8.17
C TYR A 25 2.55 -3.04 9.25
N LYS A 26 1.39 -2.46 8.96
CA LYS A 26 0.25 -2.32 9.88
C LYS A 26 -0.81 -3.42 9.75
N GLY A 27 -0.77 -4.23 8.69
CA GLY A 27 -1.77 -5.27 8.44
C GLY A 27 -1.58 -6.52 9.30
N THR A 28 -2.66 -7.30 9.45
CA THR A 28 -2.68 -8.52 10.26
C THR A 28 -2.35 -9.79 9.47
N LEU A 29 -2.35 -9.72 8.14
CA LEU A 29 -2.02 -10.80 7.22
C LEU A 29 -1.01 -10.30 6.19
N PRO A 30 -0.16 -11.16 5.61
CA PRO A 30 0.71 -10.77 4.49
C PRO A 30 -0.11 -10.20 3.32
N ALA A 31 0.45 -9.20 2.64
CA ALA A 31 -0.17 -8.55 1.49
C ALA A 31 0.83 -8.39 0.34
N ILE A 32 0.29 -8.31 -0.88
CA ILE A 32 1.03 -7.93 -2.08
C ILE A 32 0.60 -6.51 -2.45
N ILE A 33 1.57 -5.64 -2.72
CA ILE A 33 1.32 -4.28 -3.20
C ILE A 33 1.65 -4.25 -4.69
N ASP A 34 0.62 -4.04 -5.51
CA ASP A 34 0.74 -3.94 -6.96
C ASP A 34 0.72 -2.46 -7.37
N PHE A 35 1.85 -1.98 -7.90
CA PHE A 35 1.98 -0.63 -8.43
C PHE A 35 1.73 -0.69 -9.94
N TYR A 36 0.51 -0.36 -10.33
CA TYR A 36 0.08 -0.41 -11.73
C TYR A 36 -0.31 0.99 -12.26
N ALA A 37 -0.47 1.07 -13.57
CA ALA A 37 -1.09 2.20 -14.25
C ALA A 37 -2.03 1.66 -15.33
N ASP A 38 -3.18 2.30 -15.54
CA ASP A 38 -4.24 1.82 -16.46
C ASP A 38 -3.75 1.61 -17.92
N TRP A 39 -2.73 2.35 -18.33
CA TRP A 39 -2.14 2.30 -19.67
C TRP A 39 -0.97 1.32 -19.79
N CYS A 40 -0.52 0.74 -18.68
CA CYS A 40 0.52 -0.28 -18.68
C CYS A 40 -0.13 -1.65 -18.91
N GLY A 41 -0.10 -2.12 -20.16
CA GLY A 41 -0.49 -3.49 -20.48
C GLY A 41 0.45 -4.51 -19.82
N PRO A 42 -0.02 -5.76 -19.61
CA PRO A 42 0.78 -6.83 -19.03
C PRO A 42 1.94 -7.30 -19.91
#